data_AF-A0A8H4A2N5-F1
#
_entry.id   AF-A0A8H4A2N5-F1
#
_cell.length_a   1.000
_cell.length_b   1.000
_cell.length_c   1.000
_cell.angle_alpha   90.00
_cell.angle_beta   90.00
_cell.angle_gamma   90.00
#
_symmetry.space_group_name_H-M   'P 1'
#
loop_
_entity.id
_entity.type
_entity.pdbx_description
1 polymer ?
#
loop_
_entity_poly.entity_id
_entity_poly.type
_entity_poly.pdbx_seq_one_letter_code
_entity_poly.pdbx_strand_id
1 'polypeptide(L)'
;MSSKTWLQDLFDAMAEDEGDYYSNSFYYEEGTRGSKGIDSLSEEDYAAFIRKGMYEKQHEQELKDQRRREDEFKRKQREKQRKMAEMQAEQRRLMRHKHARLREIRLERRALYLARWNQFDVNGQSSIEFKDIPWPTADIKRLSKDSINDFLLSGIEDNSEIRTILRQEQIRFHPDRWHRWIKRVPTERQKKKIMETVTEISRTINVLCEERCP
;
A
#
# COMPACT_ATOMS: atom_id res chain seq x y z
N MET A 1 -79.30 36.53 -0.13
CA MET A 1 -78.15 35.82 -0.72
C MET A 1 -77.07 35.68 0.35
N SER A 2 -77.34 34.79 1.32
CA SER A 2 -76.56 33.57 1.60
C SER A 2 -75.04 33.78 1.76
N SER A 3 -74.66 34.30 2.93
CA SER A 3 -73.30 34.38 3.46
C SER A 3 -72.77 33.01 3.94
N LYS A 4 -73.42 31.89 3.56
CA LYS A 4 -73.10 30.53 4.03
C LYS A 4 -72.15 29.77 3.11
N THR A 5 -71.93 30.19 1.87
CA THR A 5 -71.07 29.48 0.92
C THR A 5 -69.58 29.80 1.09
N TRP A 6 -69.21 31.05 1.42
CA TRP A 6 -67.78 31.42 1.54
C TRP A 6 -67.09 30.77 2.74
N LEU A 7 -67.83 30.53 3.83
CA LEU A 7 -67.28 29.89 5.02
C LEU A 7 -67.04 28.39 4.76
N GLN A 8 -67.87 27.78 3.93
CA GLN A 8 -67.78 26.37 3.58
C GLN A 8 -66.62 26.10 2.60
N ASP A 9 -66.42 26.97 1.61
CA ASP A 9 -65.25 26.89 0.72
C ASP A 9 -63.92 27.14 1.45
N LEU A 10 -63.91 27.95 2.51
CA LEU A 10 -62.72 28.21 3.32
C LEU A 10 -62.34 27.01 4.21
N PHE A 11 -63.32 26.26 4.71
CA PHE A 11 -63.09 25.06 5.51
C PHE A 11 -62.71 23.84 4.65
N ASP A 12 -63.27 23.70 3.45
CA ASP A 12 -62.89 22.62 2.52
C ASP A 12 -61.46 22.79 1.99
N ALA A 13 -61.00 24.04 1.75
CA ALA A 13 -59.64 24.32 1.32
C ALA A 13 -58.56 24.08 2.42
N MET A 14 -58.92 24.13 3.71
CA MET A 14 -58.03 23.75 4.81
C MET A 14 -58.10 22.26 5.16
N ALA A 15 -59.21 21.59 4.85
CA ALA A 15 -59.38 20.16 5.09
C ALA A 15 -58.57 19.28 4.11
N GLU A 16 -58.18 19.79 2.94
CA GLU A 16 -57.37 19.03 1.97
C GLU A 16 -55.85 19.06 2.22
N ASP A 17 -55.30 19.93 3.09
CA ASP A 17 -53.83 20.06 3.31
C ASP A 17 -53.35 19.73 4.74
N GLU A 18 -54.22 19.36 5.68
CA GLU A 18 -53.81 18.96 7.03
C GLU A 18 -54.22 17.51 7.32
N GLY A 19 -53.36 16.58 6.90
CA GLY A 19 -53.42 15.20 7.38
C GLY A 19 -53.34 15.15 8.90
N ASP A 20 -54.42 14.65 9.52
CA ASP A 20 -54.52 14.04 10.84
C ASP A 20 -53.34 14.31 11.77
N TYR A 21 -53.43 15.20 12.78
CA TYR A 21 -52.66 14.92 14.01
C TYR A 21 -53.04 15.65 15.30
N TYR A 22 -53.89 16.69 15.32
CA TYR A 22 -54.22 17.36 16.59
C TYR A 22 -55.66 17.88 16.69
N SER A 23 -56.63 16.97 16.87
CA SER A 23 -57.83 17.30 17.65
C SER A 23 -58.60 16.03 17.98
N ASN A 24 -58.43 15.49 19.19
CA ASN A 24 -59.50 14.95 20.06
C ASN A 24 -58.94 14.06 21.19
N SER A 25 -58.03 14.56 22.03
CA SER A 25 -57.64 13.79 23.25
C SER A 25 -57.39 14.68 24.46
N PHE A 26 -58.10 15.80 24.54
CA PHE A 26 -58.25 16.53 25.79
C PHE A 26 -59.73 16.84 25.96
N TYR A 27 -60.27 16.37 27.09
CA TYR A 27 -61.62 16.55 27.63
C TYR A 27 -62.66 15.47 27.27
N TYR A 28 -62.77 14.51 28.20
CA TYR A 28 -63.89 13.62 28.51
C TYR A 28 -64.43 12.70 27.40
N GLU A 29 -63.95 11.46 27.38
CA GLU A 29 -64.77 10.33 26.94
C GLU A 29 -64.56 9.13 27.87
N GLU A 30 -65.65 8.77 28.56
CA GLU A 30 -65.77 7.51 29.30
C GLU A 30 -65.58 6.33 28.35
N GLY A 31 -64.64 5.45 28.67
CA GLY A 31 -64.69 4.08 28.17
C GLY A 31 -63.48 3.62 27.38
N THR A 32 -62.78 2.68 28.02
CA THR A 32 -62.02 1.56 27.43
C THR A 32 -60.50 1.69 27.22
N ARG A 33 -59.82 0.81 27.99
CA ARG A 33 -58.53 0.15 27.72
C ARG A 33 -57.24 0.99 27.89
N GLY A 34 -56.76 1.01 29.13
CA GLY A 34 -55.41 0.49 29.43
C GLY A 34 -54.22 1.44 29.28
N SER A 35 -54.31 2.68 29.72
CA SER A 35 -53.13 3.54 29.94
C SER A 35 -52.55 3.32 31.34
N LYS A 36 -51.71 2.30 31.52
CA LYS A 36 -51.05 1.99 32.81
C LYS A 36 -49.69 2.67 33.02
N GLY A 37 -49.32 3.65 32.18
CA GLY A 37 -47.94 4.18 32.16
C GLY A 37 -47.76 5.60 32.71
N ILE A 38 -48.80 6.44 32.69
CA ILE A 38 -48.67 7.88 32.96
C ILE A 38 -49.26 8.25 34.32
N ASP A 39 -50.35 7.58 34.74
CA ASP A 39 -51.04 7.83 36.02
C ASP A 39 -50.27 7.36 37.26
N SER A 40 -49.19 6.60 37.10
CA SER A 40 -48.36 6.09 38.21
C SER A 40 -47.08 6.90 38.45
N LEU A 41 -46.85 7.97 37.68
CA LEU A 41 -45.69 8.84 37.84
C LEU A 41 -45.96 9.87 38.94
N SER A 42 -44.95 10.20 39.74
CA SER A 42 -45.06 11.31 40.68
C SER A 42 -45.33 12.62 39.93
N GLU A 43 -45.95 13.62 40.58
CA GLU A 43 -46.20 14.93 39.95
C GLU A 43 -44.90 15.55 39.38
N GLU A 44 -43.76 15.28 40.02
CA GLU A 44 -42.43 15.73 39.59
C GLU A 44 -41.95 15.00 38.33
N ASP A 45 -42.15 13.69 38.24
CA ASP A 45 -41.82 12.87 37.07
C ASP A 45 -42.74 13.19 35.89
N TYR A 46 -44.02 13.45 36.14
CA TYR A 46 -44.96 13.88 35.13
C TYR A 46 -44.60 15.27 34.59
N ALA A 47 -44.27 16.22 35.46
CA ALA A 47 -43.80 17.54 35.05
C ALA A 47 -42.47 17.49 34.27
N ALA A 48 -41.56 16.58 34.64
CA ALA A 48 -40.34 16.33 33.88
C ALA A 48 -40.63 15.72 32.50
N PHE A 49 -41.56 14.77 32.42
CA PHE A 49 -41.99 14.13 31.17
C PHE A 49 -42.64 15.14 30.21
N ILE A 50 -43.54 16.00 30.70
CA ILE A 50 -44.17 17.06 29.90
C ILE A 50 -43.15 18.11 29.45
N ARG A 51 -42.23 18.54 30.33
CA ARG A 51 -41.15 19.48 29.96
C ARG A 51 -40.24 18.90 28.87
N LYS A 52 -39.90 17.62 28.98
CA LYS A 52 -39.10 16.90 27.99
C LYS A 52 -39.82 16.81 26.63
N GLY A 53 -41.11 16.44 26.64
CA GLY A 53 -41.91 16.38 25.41
C GLY A 53 -42.12 17.74 24.74
N MET A 54 -42.30 18.81 25.55
CA MET A 54 -42.39 20.18 25.03
C MET A 54 -41.06 20.68 24.47
N TYR A 55 -39.94 20.36 25.12
CA TYR A 55 -38.60 20.65 24.63
C TYR A 55 -38.29 19.90 23.32
N GLU A 56 -38.64 18.62 23.23
CA GLU A 56 -38.48 17.81 22.03
C GLU A 56 -39.29 18.35 20.84
N LYS A 57 -40.49 18.90 21.08
CA LYS A 57 -41.29 19.57 20.05
C LYS A 57 -40.76 20.94 19.66
N GLN A 58 -40.33 21.77 20.63
CA GLN A 58 -39.75 23.09 20.35
C GLN A 58 -38.41 23.00 19.62
N HIS A 59 -37.57 22.02 19.98
CA HIS A 59 -36.25 21.81 19.40
C HIS A 59 -36.23 20.68 18.35
N GLU A 60 -37.38 20.26 17.84
CA GLU A 60 -37.47 19.15 16.87
C GLU A 60 -36.67 19.48 15.60
N GLN A 61 -36.80 20.71 15.10
CA GLN A 61 -36.06 21.19 13.93
C GLN A 61 -34.55 21.24 14.21
N GLU A 62 -34.14 21.67 15.40
CA GLU A 62 -32.73 21.74 15.81
C GLU A 62 -32.12 20.33 15.94
N LEU A 63 -32.85 19.36 16.54
CA LEU A 63 -32.42 17.96 16.62
C LEU A 63 -32.35 17.29 15.25
N LYS A 64 -33.28 17.61 14.33
CA LYS A 64 -33.26 17.11 12.95
C LYS A 64 -32.05 17.67 12.20
N ASP A 65 -31.77 18.96 12.33
CA ASP A 65 -30.61 19.58 11.69
C ASP A 65 -29.28 19.11 12.28
N GLN A 66 -29.21 18.89 13.59
CA GLN A 66 -28.03 18.29 14.23
C GLN A 66 -27.77 16.87 13.72
N ARG A 67 -28.80 16.02 13.65
CA ARG A 67 -28.69 14.68 13.05
C ARG A 67 -28.24 14.71 11.59
N ARG A 68 -28.80 15.62 10.78
CA ARG A 68 -28.39 15.81 9.39
C ARG A 68 -26.91 16.20 9.27
N ARG A 69 -26.43 17.12 10.11
CA ARG A 69 -25.02 17.55 10.14
C ARG A 69 -24.09 16.41 10.54
N GLU A 70 -24.47 15.63 11.56
CA GLU A 70 -23.70 14.47 12.00
C GLU A 70 -23.62 13.38 10.94
N ASP A 71 -24.73 13.08 10.27
CA ASP A 71 -24.78 12.09 9.19
C ASP A 71 -23.98 12.54 7.98
N GLU A 72 -24.05 13.82 7.61
CA GLU A 72 -23.24 14.38 6.54
C GLU A 72 -21.75 14.36 6.89
N PHE A 73 -21.39 14.68 8.14
CA PHE A 73 -20.02 14.56 8.63
C PHE A 73 -19.54 13.12 8.59
N LYS A 74 -20.32 12.16 9.12
CA LYS A 74 -20.00 10.71 9.06
C LYS A 74 -19.86 10.23 7.61
N ARG A 75 -20.72 10.69 6.69
CA ARG A 75 -20.64 10.37 5.26
C ARG A 75 -19.34 10.91 4.64
N LYS A 76 -19.01 12.18 4.89
CA LYS A 76 -17.76 12.79 4.43
C LYS A 76 -16.53 12.08 5.01
N GLN A 77 -16.56 11.68 6.28
CA GLN A 77 -15.49 10.91 6.91
C GLN A 77 -15.32 9.53 6.28
N ARG A 78 -16.42 8.80 6.05
CA ARG A 78 -16.40 7.50 5.36
C ARG A 78 -15.87 7.62 3.93
N GLU A 79 -16.27 8.65 3.20
CA GLU A 79 -15.79 8.90 1.84
C GLU A 79 -14.30 9.23 1.82
N LYS A 80 -13.82 10.09 2.74
CA LYS A 80 -12.40 10.38 2.91
C LYS A 80 -11.60 9.12 3.24
N GLN A 81 -12.08 8.30 4.18
CA GLN A 81 -11.44 7.03 4.54
C GLN A 81 -11.39 6.08 3.34
N ARG A 82 -12.47 5.97 2.56
CA ARG A 82 -12.51 5.15 1.34
C ARG A 82 -11.48 5.62 0.31
N LYS A 83 -11.43 6.94 0.04
CA LYS A 83 -10.46 7.54 -0.88
C LYS A 83 -9.00 7.32 -0.43
N MET A 84 -8.73 7.48 0.87
CA MET A 84 -7.40 7.21 1.43
C MET A 84 -7.03 5.73 1.33
N ALA A 85 -7.97 4.81 1.61
CA ALA A 85 -7.74 3.38 1.48
C ALA A 85 -7.48 2.96 0.03
N GLU A 86 -8.21 3.55 -0.93
CA GLU A 86 -8.03 3.34 -2.35
C GLU A 86 -6.66 3.83 -2.84
N MET A 87 -6.26 5.05 -2.47
CA MET A 87 -4.95 5.61 -2.77
C MET A 87 -3.81 4.74 -2.19
N GLN A 88 -3.95 4.29 -0.95
CA GLN A 88 -2.97 3.39 -0.34
C GLN A 88 -2.93 2.03 -1.05
N ALA A 89 -4.08 1.50 -1.46
CA ALA A 89 -4.14 0.23 -2.20
C ALA A 89 -3.47 0.36 -3.57
N GLU A 90 -3.71 1.45 -4.29
CA GLU A 90 -3.06 1.76 -5.56
C GLU A 90 -1.56 1.92 -5.40
N GLN A 91 -1.11 2.68 -4.39
CA GLN A 91 0.31 2.87 -4.12
C GLN A 91 0.99 1.53 -3.77
N ARG A 92 0.34 0.67 -2.97
CA ARG A 92 0.82 -0.68 -2.69
C ARG A 92 0.91 -1.52 -3.97
N ARG A 93 -0.07 -1.43 -4.87
CA ARG A 93 -0.07 -2.14 -6.16
C ARG A 93 1.08 -1.69 -7.04
N LEU A 94 1.26 -0.37 -7.18
CA LEU A 94 2.35 0.22 -7.97
C LEU A 94 3.72 -0.19 -7.43
N MET A 95 3.90 -0.13 -6.11
CA MET A 95 5.14 -0.57 -5.47
C MET A 95 5.38 -2.06 -5.73
N ARG A 96 4.37 -2.92 -5.59
CA ARG A 96 4.52 -4.37 -5.90
C ARG A 96 4.96 -4.61 -7.34
N HIS A 97 4.35 -3.93 -8.32
CA HIS A 97 4.77 -4.02 -9.73
C HIS A 97 6.20 -3.55 -9.94
N LYS A 98 6.58 -2.40 -9.35
CA LYS A 98 7.95 -1.88 -9.44
C LYS A 98 8.97 -2.88 -8.89
N HIS A 99 8.71 -3.46 -7.71
CA HIS A 99 9.60 -4.45 -7.11
C HIS A 99 9.68 -5.74 -7.95
N ALA A 100 8.55 -6.20 -8.49
CA ALA A 100 8.53 -7.37 -9.36
C ALA A 100 9.36 -7.15 -10.64
N ARG A 101 9.20 -5.98 -11.29
CA ARG A 101 9.97 -5.63 -12.49
C ARG A 101 11.46 -5.52 -12.20
N LEU A 102 11.84 -4.91 -11.07
CA LEU A 102 13.25 -4.84 -10.66
C LEU A 102 13.84 -6.23 -10.42
N ARG A 103 13.08 -7.16 -9.81
CA ARG A 103 13.51 -8.56 -9.65
C ARG A 103 13.72 -9.25 -10.99
N GLU A 104 12.78 -9.11 -11.92
CA GLU A 104 12.89 -9.67 -13.27
C GLU A 104 14.15 -9.19 -14.00
N ILE A 105 14.38 -7.87 -14.03
CA ILE A 105 15.59 -7.26 -14.65
C ILE A 105 16.88 -7.82 -14.02
N ARG A 106 16.90 -8.05 -12.70
CA ARG A 106 18.06 -8.62 -12.00
C ARG A 106 18.30 -10.08 -12.39
N LEU A 107 17.24 -10.88 -12.49
CA LEU A 107 17.34 -12.29 -12.93
C LEU A 107 17.83 -12.39 -14.38
N GLU A 108 17.28 -11.58 -15.28
CA GLU A 108 17.74 -11.50 -16.67
C GLU A 108 19.22 -11.12 -16.75
N ARG A 109 19.64 -10.12 -15.97
CA ARG A 109 21.04 -9.68 -15.90
C ARG A 109 21.97 -10.80 -15.41
N ARG A 110 21.56 -11.56 -14.39
CA ARG A 110 22.33 -12.70 -13.88
C ARG A 110 22.40 -13.84 -14.90
N ALA A 111 21.29 -14.14 -15.59
CA ALA A 111 21.27 -15.14 -16.65
C ALA A 111 22.23 -14.76 -17.80
N LEU A 112 22.21 -13.48 -18.21
CA LEU A 112 23.13 -12.95 -19.21
C LEU A 112 24.59 -13.05 -18.76
N TYR A 113 24.87 -12.74 -17.49
CA TYR A 113 26.20 -12.87 -16.91
C TYR A 113 26.73 -14.30 -16.99
N LEU A 114 25.92 -15.29 -16.59
CA LEU A 114 26.27 -16.71 -16.67
C LEU A 114 26.44 -17.16 -18.13
N ALA A 115 25.59 -16.70 -19.04
CA ALA A 115 25.71 -17.00 -20.46
C ALA A 115 27.02 -16.46 -21.05
N ARG A 116 27.42 -15.23 -20.69
CA ARG A 116 28.71 -14.64 -21.11
C ARG A 116 29.89 -15.41 -20.54
N TRP A 117 29.80 -15.88 -19.30
CA TRP A 117 30.81 -16.77 -18.71
C TRP A 117 30.95 -18.09 -19.47
N ASN A 118 29.83 -18.74 -19.79
CA ASN A 118 29.85 -19.98 -20.58
C ASN A 118 30.47 -19.75 -21.96
N GLN A 119 30.12 -18.64 -22.63
CA GLN A 119 30.73 -18.26 -23.90
C GLN A 119 32.23 -17.99 -23.76
N PHE A 120 32.66 -17.34 -22.67
CA PHE A 120 34.07 -17.04 -22.41
C PHE A 120 34.91 -18.28 -22.07
N ASP A 121 34.33 -19.26 -21.36
CA ASP A 121 34.98 -20.53 -21.05
C ASP A 121 35.12 -21.42 -22.31
N VAL A 122 34.11 -21.44 -23.19
CA VAL A 122 34.04 -22.28 -24.40
C VAL A 122 34.78 -21.67 -25.58
N ASN A 123 34.54 -20.38 -25.86
CA ASN A 123 35.21 -19.68 -26.95
C ASN A 123 36.63 -19.35 -26.49
N GLY A 124 37.57 -20.23 -26.82
CA GLY A 124 38.99 -19.96 -26.76
C GLY A 124 39.41 -18.88 -27.76
N GLN A 125 38.86 -17.67 -27.66
CA GLN A 125 39.22 -16.53 -28.49
C GLN A 125 40.73 -16.34 -28.49
N SER A 126 41.28 -16.09 -29.68
CA SER A 126 42.70 -15.90 -29.92
C SER A 126 43.25 -14.65 -29.24
N SER A 127 42.38 -13.65 -29.00
CA SER A 127 42.69 -12.38 -28.34
C SER A 127 41.55 -12.01 -27.38
N ILE A 128 41.88 -11.79 -26.11
CA ILE A 128 40.92 -11.38 -25.07
C ILE A 128 41.13 -9.90 -24.75
N GLU A 129 40.08 -9.08 -24.87
CA GLU A 129 40.10 -7.70 -24.41
C GLU A 129 39.43 -7.53 -23.04
N PHE A 130 39.72 -6.40 -22.36
CA PHE A 130 39.13 -6.05 -21.07
C PHE A 130 37.59 -6.01 -21.08
N LYS A 131 36.99 -5.68 -22.23
CA LYS A 131 35.52 -5.56 -22.41
C LYS A 131 34.81 -6.91 -22.60
N ASP A 132 35.56 -7.93 -23.00
CA ASP A 132 35.02 -9.26 -23.30
C ASP A 132 34.85 -10.08 -22.02
N ILE A 133 35.56 -9.68 -20.96
CA ILE A 133 35.49 -10.31 -19.65
C ILE A 133 34.13 -10.03 -19.00
N PRO A 134 33.39 -11.07 -18.59
CA PRO A 134 32.16 -10.92 -17.81
C PRO A 134 32.48 -10.53 -16.36
N TRP A 135 32.47 -9.23 -16.08
CA TRP A 135 32.70 -8.69 -14.73
C TRP A 135 31.45 -8.81 -13.85
N PRO A 136 31.59 -9.04 -12.52
CA PRO A 136 30.48 -9.20 -11.58
C PRO A 136 29.95 -7.85 -11.08
N THR A 137 30.01 -6.83 -11.92
CA THR A 137 29.54 -5.47 -11.63
C THR A 137 29.16 -4.78 -12.94
N ALA A 138 28.20 -3.85 -12.87
CA ALA A 138 27.86 -2.99 -13.99
C ALA A 138 28.96 -1.94 -14.26
N ASP A 139 29.56 -1.42 -13.19
CA ASP A 139 30.52 -0.31 -13.23
C ASP A 139 31.89 -0.75 -12.74
N ILE A 140 32.70 -1.26 -13.66
CA ILE A 140 34.05 -1.77 -13.35
C ILE A 140 34.99 -0.64 -12.88
N LYS A 141 34.68 0.62 -13.22
CA LYS A 141 35.46 1.79 -12.79
C LYS A 141 35.24 2.15 -11.31
N ARG A 142 34.11 1.73 -10.73
CA ARG A 142 33.73 1.98 -9.34
C ARG A 142 33.41 0.64 -8.70
N LEU A 143 34.44 -0.17 -8.50
CA LEU A 143 34.32 -1.42 -7.76
C LEU A 143 34.01 -1.09 -6.31
N SER A 144 32.85 -1.55 -5.86
CA SER A 144 32.41 -1.45 -4.47
C SER A 144 31.86 -2.80 -4.03
N LYS A 145 32.05 -3.11 -2.75
CA LYS A 145 31.47 -4.27 -2.10
C LYS A 145 29.96 -4.35 -2.34
N ASP A 146 29.28 -3.23 -2.18
CA ASP A 146 27.82 -3.15 -2.32
C ASP A 146 27.38 -3.40 -3.77
N SER A 147 28.15 -2.93 -4.75
CA SER A 147 27.82 -3.14 -6.17
C SER A 147 27.99 -4.60 -6.59
N ILE A 148 29.03 -5.29 -6.11
CA ILE A 148 29.25 -6.72 -6.38
C ILE A 148 28.20 -7.55 -5.64
N ASN A 149 27.92 -7.20 -4.37
CA ASN A 149 26.89 -7.86 -3.57
C ASN A 149 25.49 -7.71 -4.20
N ASP A 150 25.10 -6.48 -4.58
CA ASP A 150 23.82 -6.23 -5.25
C ASP A 150 23.76 -6.92 -6.61
N PHE A 151 24.87 -7.02 -7.36
CA PHE A 151 24.88 -7.71 -8.65
C PHE A 151 24.72 -9.23 -8.52
N LEU A 152 25.46 -9.86 -7.59
CA LEU A 152 25.52 -11.32 -7.45
C LEU A 152 24.37 -11.90 -6.61
N LEU A 153 23.98 -11.20 -5.54
CA LEU A 153 23.09 -11.74 -4.51
C LEU A 153 21.70 -11.08 -4.50
N SER A 154 21.43 -10.15 -5.42
CA SER A 154 20.13 -9.52 -5.58
C SER A 154 18.99 -10.54 -5.68
N GLY A 155 18.10 -10.53 -4.69
CA GLY A 155 16.89 -11.37 -4.69
C GLY A 155 17.10 -12.81 -4.24
N ILE A 156 18.26 -13.14 -3.67
CA ILE A 156 18.55 -14.42 -3.06
C ILE A 156 18.46 -14.25 -1.55
N GLU A 157 17.53 -14.97 -0.92
CA GLU A 157 17.31 -14.92 0.54
C GLU A 157 17.92 -16.13 1.25
N ASP A 158 18.14 -17.24 0.54
CA ASP A 158 18.74 -18.45 1.10
C ASP A 158 20.26 -18.30 1.28
N ASN A 159 20.71 -18.39 2.53
CA ASN A 159 22.12 -18.32 2.89
C ASN A 159 22.95 -19.47 2.28
N SER A 160 22.37 -20.65 2.06
CA SER A 160 23.08 -21.77 1.42
C SER A 160 23.35 -21.48 -0.06
N GLU A 161 22.34 -20.97 -0.78
CA GLU A 161 22.51 -20.51 -2.16
C GLU A 161 23.52 -19.36 -2.26
N ILE A 162 23.43 -18.36 -1.36
CA ILE A 162 24.41 -17.23 -1.29
C ILE A 162 25.83 -17.77 -1.16
N ARG A 163 26.08 -18.68 -0.21
CA ARG A 163 27.39 -19.30 0.01
C ARG A 163 27.89 -20.04 -1.23
N THR A 164 27.00 -20.76 -1.90
CA THR A 164 27.34 -21.54 -3.11
C THR A 164 27.78 -20.62 -4.24
N ILE A 165 27.04 -19.52 -4.46
CA ILE A 165 27.36 -18.52 -5.48
C ILE A 165 28.69 -17.84 -5.17
N LEU A 166 28.88 -17.35 -3.95
CA LEU A 166 30.10 -16.66 -3.57
C LEU A 166 31.35 -17.56 -3.73
N ARG A 167 31.26 -18.84 -3.36
CA ARG A 167 32.36 -19.81 -3.59
C ARG A 167 32.63 -20.04 -5.07
N GLN A 168 31.59 -20.16 -5.90
CA GLN A 168 31.77 -20.29 -7.35
C GLN A 168 32.46 -19.07 -7.95
N GLU A 169 32.05 -17.86 -7.55
CA GLU A 169 32.65 -16.62 -8.02
C GLU A 169 34.09 -16.44 -7.50
N GLN A 170 34.37 -16.86 -6.26
CA GLN A 170 35.73 -16.90 -5.72
C GLN A 170 36.67 -17.76 -6.57
N ILE A 171 36.23 -18.95 -6.99
CA ILE A 171 37.00 -19.83 -7.88
C ILE A 171 37.16 -19.21 -9.28
N ARG A 172 36.14 -18.50 -9.78
CA ARG A 172 36.19 -17.83 -11.10
C ARG A 172 37.16 -16.66 -11.13
N PHE A 173 37.20 -15.85 -10.08
CA PHE A 173 38.07 -14.68 -9.98
C PHE A 173 39.36 -14.93 -9.20
N HIS A 174 39.70 -16.19 -8.87
CA HIS A 174 40.98 -16.49 -8.26
C HIS A 174 42.13 -16.15 -9.21
N PRO A 175 43.12 -15.34 -8.81
CA PRO A 175 44.20 -14.88 -9.69
C PRO A 175 44.92 -16.03 -10.43
N ASP A 176 45.02 -17.20 -9.80
CA ASP A 176 45.67 -18.36 -10.40
C ASP A 176 44.98 -18.88 -11.68
N ARG A 177 43.64 -18.90 -11.70
CA ARG A 177 42.86 -19.35 -12.86
C ARG A 177 43.11 -18.47 -14.08
N TRP A 178 43.44 -17.20 -13.86
CA TRP A 178 43.63 -16.19 -14.90
C TRP A 178 44.97 -16.29 -15.62
N HIS A 179 45.96 -17.03 -15.09
CA HIS A 179 47.27 -17.21 -15.72
C HIS A 179 47.16 -17.76 -17.16
N ARG A 180 46.19 -18.65 -17.45
CA ARG A 180 46.00 -19.19 -18.81
C ARG A 180 45.43 -18.16 -19.79
N TRP A 181 44.56 -17.27 -19.31
CA TRP A 181 43.83 -16.30 -20.14
C TRP A 181 44.65 -15.06 -20.42
N ILE A 182 45.48 -14.63 -19.46
CA ILE A 182 46.38 -13.47 -19.61
C ILE A 182 47.37 -13.63 -20.75
N LYS A 183 47.80 -14.88 -21.03
CA LYS A 183 48.66 -15.18 -22.18
C LYS A 183 48.02 -14.83 -23.52
N ARG A 184 46.69 -14.78 -23.58
CA ARG A 184 45.90 -14.45 -24.79
C ARG A 184 45.54 -12.96 -24.88
N VAL A 185 45.99 -12.13 -23.95
CA VAL A 185 45.77 -10.69 -23.98
C VAL A 185 46.92 -10.04 -24.76
N PRO A 186 46.64 -9.23 -25.79
CA PRO A 186 47.67 -8.75 -26.72
C PRO A 186 48.62 -7.72 -26.10
N THR A 187 48.15 -6.89 -25.16
CA THR A 187 48.94 -5.77 -24.61
C THR A 187 49.26 -5.95 -23.13
N GLU A 188 50.51 -5.73 -22.74
CA GLU A 188 50.96 -5.85 -21.34
C GLU A 188 50.22 -4.89 -20.38
N ARG A 189 49.90 -3.68 -20.87
CA ARG A 189 49.05 -2.72 -20.13
C ARG A 189 47.66 -3.28 -19.81
N GLN A 190 47.05 -4.01 -20.76
CA GLN A 190 45.75 -4.65 -20.54
C GLN A 190 45.87 -5.84 -19.58
N LYS A 191 46.93 -6.65 -19.70
CA LYS A 191 47.21 -7.76 -18.77
C LYS A 191 47.29 -7.29 -17.34
N LYS A 192 48.11 -6.26 -17.09
CA LYS A 192 48.27 -5.66 -15.75
C LYS A 192 46.92 -5.16 -15.21
N LYS A 193 46.17 -4.43 -16.03
CA LYS A 193 44.86 -3.91 -15.66
C LYS A 193 43.87 -5.03 -15.31
N ILE A 194 43.78 -6.07 -16.13
CA ILE A 194 42.91 -7.22 -15.88
C ILE A 194 43.28 -7.89 -14.55
N MET A 195 44.57 -8.13 -14.32
CA MET A 195 45.04 -8.77 -13.08
C MET A 195 44.77 -7.94 -11.84
N GLU A 196 44.99 -6.64 -11.89
CA GLU A 196 44.65 -5.72 -10.80
C GLU A 196 43.16 -5.79 -10.48
N THR A 197 42.30 -5.71 -11.52
CA THR A 197 40.84 -5.78 -11.36
C THR A 197 40.38 -7.13 -10.81
N VAL A 198 40.93 -8.24 -11.32
CA VAL A 198 40.63 -9.60 -10.83
C VAL A 198 41.03 -9.76 -9.38
N THR A 199 42.21 -9.25 -9.00
CA THR A 199 42.71 -9.31 -7.62
C THR A 199 41.83 -8.48 -6.69
N GLU A 200 41.42 -7.28 -7.12
CA GLU A 200 40.51 -6.42 -6.37
C GLU A 200 39.15 -7.11 -6.15
N ILE A 201 38.56 -7.66 -7.21
CA ILE A 201 37.29 -8.42 -7.13
C ILE A 201 37.45 -9.63 -6.21
N SER A 202 38.53 -10.40 -6.33
CA SER A 202 38.78 -11.57 -5.48
C SER A 202 38.85 -11.18 -4.00
N ARG A 203 39.52 -10.07 -3.66
CA ARG A 203 39.55 -9.55 -2.29
C ARG A 203 38.16 -9.15 -1.80
N THR A 204 37.39 -8.44 -2.62
CA THR A 204 36.03 -8.04 -2.25
C THR A 204 35.11 -9.25 -2.05
N ILE A 205 35.21 -10.28 -2.90
CA ILE A 205 34.47 -11.53 -2.75
C ILE A 205 34.89 -12.26 -1.49
N ASN A 206 36.19 -12.30 -1.14
CA ASN A 206 36.65 -12.92 0.11
C ASN A 206 36.03 -12.25 1.35
N VAL A 207 36.01 -10.91 1.39
CA VAL A 207 35.34 -10.16 2.46
C VAL A 207 33.85 -10.50 2.54
N LEU A 208 33.16 -10.57 1.39
CA LEU A 208 31.75 -10.97 1.33
C LEU A 208 31.52 -12.41 1.78
N CYS A 209 32.43 -13.33 1.44
CA CYS A 209 32.43 -14.70 1.94
C CYS A 209 32.55 -14.70 3.46
N GLU A 210 33.53 -14.03 4.04
CA GLU A 210 33.76 -13.99 5.49
C GLU A 210 32.54 -13.43 6.25
N GLU A 211 31.92 -12.35 5.76
CA GLU A 211 30.74 -11.74 6.40
C GLU A 211 29.48 -12.62 6.36
N ARG A 212 29.31 -13.42 5.30
CA ARG A 212 28.10 -14.23 5.07
C ARG A 212 28.30 -15.72 5.37
N CYS A 213 29.53 -16.12 5.72
CA CYS A 213 29.93 -17.50 5.99
C CYS A 213 30.84 -17.56 7.25
N PRO A 214 30.33 -17.19 8.44
CA PRO A 214 30.99 -17.55 9.68
C PRO A 214 31.06 -19.08 9.87
#